data_AF-A0A0V0GID0-F1
#
_entry.id   AF-A0A0V0GID0-F1
#
_cell.length_a   1.000
_cell.length_b   1.000
_cell.length_c   1.000
_cell.angle_alpha   90.00
_cell.angle_beta   90.00
_cell.angle_gamma   90.00
#
_symmetry.space_group_name_H-M   'P 1'
#
loop_
_entity.id
_entity.type
_entity.pdbx_description
1 polymer ?
#
loop_
_entity_poly.entity_id
_entity_poly.type
_entity_poly.pdbx_seq_one_letter_code
_entity_poly.pdbx_strand_id
1 'polypeptide(L)'
;MASLASRLQHYVTPNALRSYLAEFLSTFFFVFAAAGAAMSTRKMVPDATSDPSSLVAIAVANAFALSVAVYISANISGGHVNPAVTFGMAV
;
A
#
# COMPACT_ATOMS: atom_id res chain seq x y z
N MET A 1 -34.72 -5.71 -6.47
CA MET A 1 -33.70 -4.88 -5.79
C MET A 1 -33.19 -5.64 -4.58
N ALA A 2 -31.87 -5.78 -4.42
CA ALA A 2 -31.28 -6.31 -3.20
C ALA A 2 -31.58 -5.37 -2.02
N SER A 3 -31.92 -5.90 -0.85
CA SER A 3 -32.17 -5.07 0.33
C SER A 3 -30.87 -4.43 0.82
N LEU A 4 -30.95 -3.30 1.54
CA LEU A 4 -29.77 -2.69 2.16
C LEU A 4 -29.04 -3.71 3.06
N ALA A 5 -29.79 -4.54 3.78
CA ALA A 5 -29.24 -5.59 4.63
C ALA A 5 -28.41 -6.60 3.84
N SER A 6 -28.87 -7.05 2.66
CA SER A 6 -28.11 -8.01 1.87
C SER A 6 -26.84 -7.40 1.25
N ARG A 7 -26.86 -6.09 0.95
CA ARG A 7 -25.65 -5.36 0.54
C ARG A 7 -24.63 -5.27 1.68
N LEU A 8 -25.09 -4.93 2.89
CA LEU A 8 -24.21 -4.85 4.06
C LEU A 8 -23.62 -6.21 4.45
N GLN A 9 -24.41 -7.28 4.33
CA GLN A 9 -23.95 -8.65 4.57
C GLN A 9 -22.80 -9.06 3.64
N HIS A 10 -22.78 -8.55 2.40
CA HIS A 10 -21.70 -8.84 1.46
C HIS A 10 -20.33 -8.31 1.93
N TYR A 11 -20.32 -7.16 2.62
CA TYR A 11 -19.10 -6.52 3.12
C TYR A 11 -18.54 -7.14 4.41
N VAL A 12 -19.29 -8.02 5.08
CA VAL A 12 -18.86 -8.68 6.33
C VAL A 12 -18.64 -10.18 6.16
N THR A 13 -18.52 -10.65 4.92
CA THR A 13 -18.15 -12.04 4.64
C THR A 13 -16.71 -12.33 5.07
N PRO A 14 -16.35 -13.60 5.36
CA PRO A 14 -14.97 -13.97 5.71
C PRO A 14 -13.96 -13.52 4.64
N ASN A 15 -14.31 -13.60 3.36
CA ASN A 15 -13.44 -13.16 2.26
C ASN A 15 -13.27 -11.63 2.22
N ALA A 16 -14.33 -10.87 2.49
CA ALA A 16 -14.25 -9.42 2.59
C ALA A 16 -13.32 -9.00 3.75
N LEU A 17 -13.48 -9.60 4.93
CA LEU A 17 -12.63 -9.31 6.08
C LEU A 17 -11.15 -9.69 5.83
N ARG A 18 -10.91 -10.82 5.16
CA ARG A 18 -9.56 -11.22 4.71
C ARG A 18 -8.96 -10.20 3.74
N SER A 19 -9.76 -9.68 2.81
CA SER A 19 -9.34 -8.65 1.87
C SER A 19 -8.97 -7.35 2.59
N TYR A 20 -9.77 -6.92 3.56
CA TYR A 20 -9.48 -5.71 4.35
C TYR A 20 -8.19 -5.85 5.16
N LEU A 21 -7.97 -7.01 5.77
CA LEU A 21 -6.74 -7.27 6.52
C LEU A 21 -5.52 -7.33 5.59
N ALA A 22 -5.66 -7.90 4.39
CA ALA A 22 -4.60 -7.91 3.39
C ALA A 22 -4.21 -6.50 2.94
N GLU A 23 -5.19 -5.63 2.64
CA GLU A 23 -4.96 -4.21 2.31
C GLU A 23 -4.32 -3.44 3.48
N PHE A 24 -4.76 -3.70 4.71
CA PHE A 24 -4.18 -3.08 5.90
C PHE A 24 -2.70 -3.43 6.06
N LEU A 25 -2.37 -4.72 6.02
CA LEU A 25 -1.00 -5.20 6.20
C LEU A 25 -0.08 -4.78 5.06
N SER A 26 -0.53 -4.89 3.79
CA SER A 26 0.27 -4.48 2.64
C SER A 26 0.56 -2.98 2.66
N THR A 27 -0.45 -2.16 2.98
CA THR A 27 -0.29 -0.70 3.10
C THR A 27 0.62 -0.33 4.27
N PHE A 28 0.48 -1.01 5.41
CA PHE A 28 1.35 -0.82 6.57
C PHE A 28 2.82 -1.05 6.21
N PHE A 29 3.16 -2.19 5.59
CA PHE A 29 4.54 -2.49 5.23
C PHE A 29 5.09 -1.55 4.15
N PHE A 30 4.26 -1.19 3.16
CA PHE A 30 4.63 -0.20 2.15
C PHE A 30 4.98 1.15 2.77
N VAL A 31 4.10 1.71 3.61
CA VAL A 31 4.31 3.01 4.25
C VAL A 31 5.49 2.96 5.23
N PHE A 32 5.63 1.88 5.98
CA PHE A 32 6.76 1.68 6.88
C PHE A 32 8.10 1.71 6.13
N ALA A 33 8.21 0.95 5.04
CA ALA A 33 9.42 0.92 4.22
C ALA A 33 9.69 2.27 3.54
N ALA A 34 8.66 2.92 2.98
CA ALA A 34 8.79 4.20 2.30
C ALA A 34 9.23 5.33 3.24
N ALA A 35 8.55 5.48 4.38
CA ALA A 35 8.93 6.47 5.39
C ALA A 35 10.29 6.14 6.02
N GLY A 36 10.55 4.85 6.28
CA GLY A 36 11.83 4.37 6.80
C GLY A 36 13.00 4.67 5.87
N ALA A 37 12.82 4.48 4.56
CA ALA A 37 13.83 4.83 3.55
C ALA A 37 14.14 6.33 3.59
N ALA A 38 13.11 7.19 3.59
CA ALA A 38 13.31 8.64 3.68
C ALA A 38 14.05 9.08 4.95
N MET A 39 13.72 8.47 6.10
CA MET A 39 14.40 8.75 7.37
C MET A 39 15.85 8.24 7.39
N SER A 40 16.08 7.05 6.85
CA SER A 40 17.41 6.43 6.75
C SER A 40 18.34 7.25 5.86
N THR A 41 17.88 7.66 4.68
CA THR A 41 18.66 8.48 3.74
C THR A 41 19.07 9.81 4.37
N ARG A 42 18.16 10.50 5.07
CA ARG A 42 18.48 11.73 5.82
C ARG A 42 19.52 11.53 6.92
N LYS A 43 19.62 10.33 7.47
CA LYS A 43 20.58 10.01 8.53
C LYS A 43 21.95 9.64 7.99
N MET A 44 22.03 9.03 6.81
CA MET A 44 23.25 8.49 6.21
C MET A 44 23.95 9.45 5.25
N VAL A 45 23.20 10.34 4.58
CA VAL A 45 23.73 11.24 3.55
C VAL A 45 23.75 12.69 4.08
N PRO A 46 24.92 13.34 4.19
CA PRO A 46 25.02 14.78 4.43
C PRO A 46 24.34 15.56 3.30
N ASP A 47 23.54 16.58 3.63
CA ASP A 47 22.75 17.35 2.66
C ASP A 47 21.84 16.50 1.74
N ALA A 48 21.23 15.44 2.28
CA ALA A 48 20.32 14.53 1.57
C ALA A 48 19.19 15.22 0.78
N THR A 49 18.79 16.43 1.15
CA THR A 49 17.76 17.21 0.42
C THR A 49 18.24 17.74 -0.93
N SER A 50 19.55 17.89 -1.09
CA SER A 50 20.19 18.51 -2.24
C SER A 50 20.91 17.50 -3.12
N ASP A 51 21.07 16.26 -2.65
CA ASP A 51 21.76 15.18 -3.35
C ASP A 51 20.77 14.36 -4.22
N PRO A 52 20.93 14.34 -5.56
CA PRO A 52 20.13 13.51 -6.45
C PRO A 52 20.19 12.01 -6.13
N SER A 53 21.29 11.52 -5.54
CA SER A 53 21.45 10.12 -5.17
C SER A 53 20.42 9.70 -4.09
N SER A 54 20.08 10.62 -3.20
CA SER A 54 19.09 10.42 -2.13
C SER A 54 17.68 10.24 -2.69
N LEU A 55 17.32 11.00 -3.73
CA LEU A 55 16.05 10.87 -4.42
C LEU A 55 15.92 9.51 -5.13
N VAL A 56 16.97 9.09 -5.83
CA VAL A 56 16.99 7.79 -6.51
C VAL A 56 16.86 6.64 -5.52
N ALA A 57 17.60 6.69 -4.41
CA ALA A 57 17.54 5.67 -3.37
C ALA A 57 16.13 5.52 -2.78
N ILE A 58 15.46 6.63 -2.45
CA ILE A 58 14.09 6.62 -1.91
C ILE A 58 13.09 6.14 -2.97
N ALA A 59 13.23 6.58 -4.23
CA ALA A 59 12.35 6.16 -5.31
C ALA A 59 12.43 4.64 -5.56
N VAL A 60 13.63 4.08 -5.58
CA VAL A 60 13.86 2.64 -5.75
C VAL A 60 13.31 1.86 -4.55
N ALA A 61 13.54 2.33 -3.32
CA ALA A 61 12.99 1.71 -2.13
C ALA A 61 11.45 1.67 -2.16
N ASN A 62 10.80 2.78 -2.54
CA ASN A 62 9.35 2.84 -2.67
C ASN A 62 8.82 1.92 -3.77
N ALA A 63 9.51 1.85 -4.92
CA ALA A 63 9.11 0.98 -6.02
C ALA A 63 9.13 -0.50 -5.61
N PHE A 64 10.20 -0.96 -4.96
CA PHE A 64 10.28 -2.33 -4.46
C PHE A 64 9.29 -2.60 -3.33
N ALA A 65 9.14 -1.69 -2.37
CA ALA A 65 8.19 -1.83 -1.28
C ALA A 65 6.75 -1.96 -1.81
N LEU A 66 6.35 -1.09 -2.75
CA LEU A 66 5.02 -1.16 -3.36
C LEU A 66 4.86 -2.45 -4.19
N SER A 67 5.88 -2.85 -4.96
CA SER A 67 5.84 -4.08 -5.76
C SER A 67 5.60 -5.32 -4.89
N VAL A 68 6.32 -5.43 -3.76
CA VAL A 68 6.14 -6.53 -2.80
C VAL A 68 4.78 -6.43 -2.12
N ALA A 69 4.35 -5.25 -1.67
CA ALA A 69 3.06 -5.05 -1.03
C ALA A 69 1.89 -5.47 -1.93
N VAL A 70 1.94 -5.11 -3.21
CA VAL A 70 0.96 -5.54 -4.23
C VAL A 70 1.05 -7.06 -4.42
N TYR A 71 2.25 -7.62 -4.62
CA TYR A 71 2.44 -9.05 -4.88
C TYR A 71 1.85 -9.95 -3.78
N ILE A 72 2.08 -9.62 -2.51
CA ILE A 72 1.58 -10.42 -1.38
C ILE A 72 0.06 -10.31 -1.17
N SER A 73 -0.57 -9.26 -1.68
CA SER A 73 -2.00 -8.99 -1.47
C SER A 73 -2.87 -9.20 -2.72
N ALA A 74 -2.27 -9.32 -3.91
CA ALA A 74 -2.96 -9.45 -5.19
C ALA A 74 -4.03 -10.55 -5.21
N ASN A 75 -3.69 -11.76 -4.75
CA ASN A 75 -4.61 -12.91 -4.76
C ASN A 75 -5.61 -12.93 -3.58
N ILE A 76 -5.57 -11.91 -2.70
CA ILE A 76 -6.43 -11.83 -1.52
C ILE A 76 -7.41 -10.67 -1.64
N SER A 77 -6.92 -9.46 -1.89
CA SER A 77 -7.72 -8.23 -1.96
C SER A 77 -7.78 -7.58 -3.34
N GLY A 78 -6.97 -8.03 -4.30
CA GLY A 78 -6.65 -7.30 -5.53
C GLY A 78 -5.40 -6.43 -5.41
N GLY A 79 -4.86 -6.26 -4.20
CA GLY A 79 -3.58 -5.58 -3.94
C GLY A 79 -3.54 -4.13 -4.40
N HIS A 80 -4.53 -3.34 -3.98
CA HIS A 80 -4.60 -1.93 -4.37
C HIS A 80 -3.56 -1.08 -3.61
N VAL A 81 -3.43 -1.30 -2.30
CA VAL A 81 -2.44 -0.65 -1.41
C VAL A 81 -2.56 0.90 -1.40
N ASN A 82 -3.61 1.44 -2.03
CA ASN A 82 -3.77 2.86 -2.31
C ASN A 82 -5.25 3.21 -2.54
N PRO A 83 -5.83 4.15 -1.77
CA PRO A 83 -7.21 4.60 -1.97
C PRO A 83 -7.51 5.13 -3.37
N ALA A 84 -6.56 5.78 -4.06
CA ALA A 84 -6.75 6.27 -5.42
C ALA A 84 -6.88 5.12 -6.44
N VAL A 85 -6.13 4.03 -6.25
CA VAL A 85 -6.24 2.81 -7.07
C VAL A 85 -7.59 2.13 -6.80
N THR A 86 -7.97 1.99 -5.53
CA THR A 86 -9.29 1.45 -5.15
C THR A 86 -10.43 2.25 -5.76
N PHE A 87 -10.34 3.58 -5.71
CA PHE A 87 -11.34 4.45 -6.32
C PHE A 87 -11.39 4.26 -7.83
N GLY A 88 -10.24 4.28 -8.51
CA GLY A 88 -10.17 4.08 -9.96
C GLY A 88 -10.71 2.74 -10.44
N MET A 89 -10.65 1.69 -9.61
CA MET A 89 -11.25 0.38 -9.90
C MET A 89 -12.75 0.31 -9.59
N ALA A 90 -13.28 1.27 -8.82
CA ALA A 90 -14.68 1.29 -8.40
C ALA A 90 -15.60 2.09 -9.34
N VAL A 91 -15.04 3.01 -10.14
CA VAL A 91 -15.75 3.81 -11.16
C VAL A 91 -15.63 3.18 -12.54
#